data_AF-A0A8I0CAQ1-F1
#
_entry.id   AF-A0A8I0CAQ1-F1
#
_cell.length_a   1.000
_cell.length_b   1.000
_cell.length_c   1.000
_cell.angle_alpha   90.00
_cell.angle_beta   90.00
_cell.angle_gamma   90.00
#
_symmetry.space_group_name_H-M   'P 1'
#
loop_
_entity.id
_entity.type
_entity.pdbx_description
1 polymer ?
#
loop_
_entity_poly.entity_id
_entity_poly.type
_entity_poly.pdbx_seq_one_letter_code
_entity_poly.pdbx_strand_id
1 'polypeptide(L)'
;MSAPPPPRHDEILARLAARDQAAWAAGQAARRTGAVWSALTPDPRRRRDADQLRAAAEAEHAARRAWRDSPQGRLKTALSALQQAARALDHRAEALREAASRDPTLAAEVWPRRRDDLRRDAARLRQALHQLLRALR
;
A
#
# COMPACT_ATOMS: atom_id res chain seq x y z
N MET A 1 36.39 0.20 -43.31
CA MET A 1 35.25 1.01 -42.82
C MET A 1 35.24 0.90 -41.30
N SER A 2 35.67 1.95 -40.60
CA SER A 2 35.74 1.93 -39.13
C SER A 2 34.35 2.13 -38.54
N ALA A 3 33.96 1.29 -37.59
CA ALA A 3 32.73 1.46 -36.83
C ALA A 3 32.76 2.80 -36.09
N PRO A 4 31.63 3.53 -36.01
CA PRO A 4 31.58 4.78 -35.26
C PRO A 4 31.95 4.52 -33.80
N PRO A 5 32.62 5.49 -33.13
CA PRO A 5 32.98 5.35 -31.72
C PRO A 5 31.73 5.07 -30.88
N PRO A 6 31.84 4.28 -29.80
CA PRO A 6 30.70 3.99 -28.94
C PRO A 6 30.14 5.32 -28.38
N PRO A 7 28.81 5.51 -28.40
CA PRO A 7 28.21 6.75 -27.95
C PRO A 7 28.56 7.00 -26.49
N ARG A 8 28.84 8.27 -26.16
CA ARG A 8 29.14 8.67 -24.78
C ARG A 8 27.88 8.48 -23.94
N HIS A 9 28.04 8.24 -22.64
CA HIS A 9 26.92 8.00 -21.71
C HIS A 9 25.84 9.09 -21.83
N ASP A 10 26.25 10.35 -21.95
CA ASP A 10 25.35 11.50 -22.11
C ASP A 10 24.57 11.47 -23.43
N GLU A 11 25.17 10.98 -24.51
CA GLU A 11 24.49 10.79 -25.79
C GLU A 11 23.47 9.66 -25.72
N ILE A 12 23.75 8.61 -24.94
CA ILE A 12 22.80 7.52 -24.69
C ILE A 12 21.60 8.05 -23.90
N LEU A 13 21.84 8.80 -22.82
CA LEU A 13 20.78 9.41 -22.01
C LEU A 13 19.94 10.41 -22.82
N ALA A 14 20.57 11.25 -23.64
CA ALA A 14 19.86 12.20 -24.50
C ALA A 14 18.97 11.47 -25.53
N ARG A 15 19.44 10.35 -26.09
CA ARG A 15 18.64 9.53 -27.02
C ARG A 15 17.48 8.83 -26.33
N LEU A 16 17.65 8.37 -25.09
CA LEU A 16 16.57 7.80 -24.29
C LEU A 16 15.51 8.86 -23.94
N ALA A 17 15.95 10.03 -23.47
CA ALA A 17 15.04 11.14 -23.16
C ALA A 17 14.26 11.61 -24.41
N ALA A 18 14.92 11.70 -25.58
CA ALA A 18 14.24 12.02 -26.83
C ALA A 18 13.22 10.96 -27.25
N ARG A 19 13.52 9.67 -27.02
CA ARG A 19 12.61 8.56 -27.29
C ARG A 19 11.40 8.57 -26.36
N ASP A 20 11.60 8.87 -25.08
CA ASP A 20 10.52 9.01 -24.10
C ASP A 20 9.64 10.23 -24.42
N GLN A 21 10.26 11.35 -24.79
CA GLN A 21 9.54 12.55 -25.24
C GLN A 21 8.72 12.28 -26.51
N ALA A 22 9.27 11.53 -27.46
CA ALA A 22 8.57 11.14 -28.69
C ALA A 22 7.42 10.16 -28.42
N ALA A 23 7.62 9.19 -27.52
CA ALA A 23 6.56 8.27 -27.08
C ALA A 23 5.45 9.02 -26.33
N TRP A 24 5.82 10.00 -25.50
CA TRP A 24 4.89 10.89 -24.81
C TRP A 24 4.12 11.75 -25.82
N ALA A 25 4.80 12.39 -26.78
CA ALA A 25 4.17 13.20 -27.81
C ALA A 25 3.25 12.39 -28.74
N ALA A 26 3.65 11.16 -29.10
CA ALA A 26 2.81 10.23 -29.85
C ALA A 26 1.58 9.81 -29.05
N GLY A 27 1.73 9.53 -27.75
CA GLY A 27 0.63 9.29 -26.83
C GLY A 27 -0.31 10.49 -26.70
N GLN A 28 0.23 11.71 -26.70
CA GLN A 28 -0.55 12.96 -26.68
C GLN A 28 -1.27 13.22 -28.02
N ALA A 29 -0.66 12.88 -29.15
CA ALA A 29 -1.29 12.97 -30.46
C ALA A 29 -2.42 11.94 -30.63
N ALA A 30 -2.23 10.70 -30.15
CA ALA A 30 -3.27 9.67 -30.12
C ALA A 30 -4.48 10.04 -29.23
N ARG A 31 -4.26 10.88 -28.21
CA ARG A 31 -5.36 11.45 -27.39
C ARG A 31 -6.23 12.44 -28.16
N ARG A 32 -5.75 13.07 -29.24
CA ARG A 32 -6.57 13.95 -30.08
C ARG A 32 -7.49 13.18 -31.04
N THR A 33 -7.21 11.90 -31.30
CA THR A 33 -7.92 11.10 -32.33
C THR A 33 -8.76 9.94 -31.79
N GLY A 34 -9.06 9.91 -30.48
CA GLY A 34 -10.20 9.14 -29.97
C GLY A 34 -9.98 7.65 -29.71
N ALA A 35 -8.74 7.22 -29.40
CA ALA A 35 -8.50 5.89 -28.83
C ALA A 35 -8.21 6.01 -27.33
N VAL A 36 -9.27 6.09 -26.52
CA VAL A 36 -9.20 6.13 -25.05
C VAL A 36 -9.14 4.69 -24.52
N TRP A 37 -7.94 4.25 -24.10
CA TRP A 37 -7.79 3.23 -23.07
C TRP A 37 -7.57 3.97 -21.74
N SER A 38 -8.37 3.66 -20.71
CA SER A 38 -8.36 4.25 -19.36
C SER A 38 -9.10 5.59 -19.20
N ALA A 39 -10.35 5.50 -18.72
CA ALA A 39 -11.33 6.58 -18.61
C ALA A 39 -11.17 7.38 -17.29
N LEU A 40 -10.39 8.46 -17.33
CA LEU A 40 -10.43 9.55 -16.34
C LEU A 40 -10.53 10.95 -16.99
N THR A 41 -11.25 11.04 -18.10
CA THR A 41 -11.81 12.31 -18.59
C THR A 41 -13.34 12.25 -18.50
N PRO A 42 -14.01 13.36 -18.14
CA PRO A 42 -15.47 13.43 -18.15
C PRO A 42 -15.93 13.46 -19.61
N ASP A 43 -16.15 12.28 -20.17
CA ASP A 43 -16.81 12.09 -21.46
C ASP A 43 -18.28 12.53 -21.35
N PRO A 44 -18.76 13.50 -22.15
CA PRO A 44 -20.14 13.93 -22.08
C PRO A 44 -21.04 12.88 -22.74
N ARG A 45 -21.70 12.07 -21.90
CA ARG A 45 -22.88 11.19 -22.17
C ARG A 45 -22.62 9.70 -22.44
N ARG A 46 -22.00 9.03 -21.49
CA ARG A 46 -22.63 7.82 -20.93
C ARG A 46 -22.91 8.06 -19.45
N ARG A 47 -24.03 8.71 -19.15
CA ARG A 47 -24.60 8.61 -17.80
C ARG A 47 -24.86 7.13 -17.59
N ARG A 48 -24.00 6.46 -16.82
CA ARG A 48 -24.29 5.11 -16.37
C ARG A 48 -25.64 5.19 -15.68
N ASP A 49 -26.60 4.43 -16.16
CA ASP A 49 -27.91 4.37 -15.51
C ASP A 49 -27.73 3.83 -14.08
N ALA A 50 -28.74 4.06 -13.23
CA ALA A 50 -28.65 3.66 -11.83
C ALA A 50 -28.45 2.15 -11.64
N ASP A 51 -28.82 1.34 -12.63
CA ASP A 51 -28.64 -0.11 -12.62
C ASP A 51 -27.19 -0.49 -12.96
N GLN A 52 -26.56 0.18 -13.94
CA GLN A 52 -25.16 0.02 -14.30
C GLN A 52 -24.22 0.45 -13.16
N LEU A 53 -24.57 1.50 -12.42
CA LEU A 53 -23.83 1.91 -11.22
C LEU A 53 -23.98 0.88 -10.09
N ARG A 54 -25.18 0.35 -9.88
CA ARG A 54 -25.43 -0.72 -8.90
C ARG A 54 -24.69 -2.00 -9.26
N ALA A 55 -24.80 -2.47 -10.50
CA ALA A 55 -24.11 -3.65 -10.99
C ALA A 55 -22.59 -3.51 -10.90
N ALA A 56 -22.04 -2.33 -11.21
CA ALA A 56 -20.61 -2.07 -11.04
C ALA A 56 -20.17 -2.11 -9.57
N ALA A 57 -20.96 -1.53 -8.66
CA ALA A 57 -20.69 -1.57 -7.22
C ALA A 57 -20.79 -2.99 -6.65
N GLU A 58 -21.77 -3.79 -7.09
CA GLU A 58 -21.92 -5.20 -6.72
C GLU A 58 -20.75 -6.04 -7.22
N ALA A 59 -20.34 -5.85 -8.48
CA ALA A 59 -19.19 -6.53 -9.06
C ALA A 59 -17.89 -6.16 -8.34
N GLU A 60 -17.68 -4.89 -8.02
CA GLU A 60 -16.52 -4.45 -7.23
C GLU A 60 -16.54 -5.08 -5.83
N HIS A 61 -17.70 -5.08 -5.17
CA HIS A 61 -17.83 -5.66 -3.85
C HIS A 61 -17.59 -7.18 -3.86
N ALA A 62 -18.11 -7.89 -4.87
CA ALA A 62 -17.84 -9.30 -5.09
C ALA A 62 -16.35 -9.57 -5.35
N ALA A 63 -15.70 -8.77 -6.21
CA ALA A 63 -14.27 -8.88 -6.48
C ALA A 63 -13.42 -8.62 -5.23
N ARG A 64 -13.79 -7.62 -4.41
CA ARG A 64 -13.12 -7.35 -3.13
C ARG A 64 -13.27 -8.51 -2.14
N ARG A 65 -14.45 -9.14 -2.06
CA ARG A 65 -14.66 -10.35 -1.23
C ARG A 65 -13.82 -11.51 -1.74
N ALA A 66 -13.93 -11.84 -3.03
CA ALA A 66 -13.14 -12.90 -3.65
C ALA A 66 -11.62 -12.69 -3.46
N TRP A 67 -11.16 -11.44 -3.57
CA TRP A 67 -9.77 -11.11 -3.27
C TRP A 67 -9.42 -11.32 -1.79
N ARG A 68 -10.25 -10.87 -0.83
CA ARG A 68 -10.00 -11.12 0.61
C ARG A 68 -9.99 -12.60 0.96
N ASP A 69 -10.82 -13.38 0.29
CA ASP A 69 -10.94 -14.83 0.46
C ASP A 69 -9.88 -15.60 -0.35
N SER A 70 -9.08 -14.93 -1.17
CA SER A 70 -7.91 -15.54 -1.80
C SER A 70 -6.77 -15.75 -0.78
N PRO A 71 -5.86 -16.71 -1.01
CA PRO A 71 -4.67 -16.88 -0.16
C PRO A 71 -3.85 -15.60 0.01
N GLN A 72 -3.64 -14.85 -1.08
CA GLN A 72 -2.87 -13.61 -1.09
C GLN A 72 -3.58 -12.49 -0.31
N GLY A 73 -4.91 -12.40 -0.44
CA GLY A 73 -5.71 -11.44 0.33
C GLY A 73 -5.68 -11.71 1.82
N ARG A 74 -5.91 -12.96 2.23
CA ARG A 74 -5.78 -13.38 3.64
C ARG A 74 -4.39 -13.07 4.20
N LEU A 75 -3.33 -13.37 3.44
CA LEU A 75 -1.97 -13.10 3.83
C LEU A 75 -1.70 -11.59 4.02
N LYS A 76 -2.12 -10.77 3.05
CA LYS A 76 -1.93 -9.31 3.13
C LYS A 76 -2.71 -8.71 4.30
N THR A 77 -3.93 -9.18 4.56
CA THR A 77 -4.73 -8.75 5.71
C THR A 77 -4.07 -9.13 7.03
N ALA A 78 -3.59 -10.36 7.15
CA ALA A 78 -2.89 -10.83 8.35
C ALA A 78 -1.57 -10.08 8.60
N LEU A 79 -0.78 -9.82 7.54
CA LEU A 79 0.42 -8.98 7.62
C LEU A 79 0.10 -7.54 8.05
N SER A 80 -0.97 -6.95 7.48
CA SER A 80 -1.38 -5.59 7.82
C SER A 80 -1.83 -5.50 9.29
N ALA A 81 -2.56 -6.49 9.79
CA ALA A 81 -2.96 -6.57 11.19
C ALA A 81 -1.75 -6.71 12.12
N LEU A 82 -0.77 -7.53 11.75
CA LEU A 82 0.48 -7.69 12.49
C LEU A 82 1.27 -6.37 12.56
N GLN A 83 1.40 -5.66 11.43
CA GLN A 83 2.09 -4.37 11.37
C GLN A 83 1.40 -3.31 12.23
N GLN A 84 0.06 -3.24 12.21
CA GLN A 84 -0.70 -2.31 13.05
C GLN A 84 -0.51 -2.62 14.53
N ALA A 85 -0.59 -3.89 14.92
CA ALA A 85 -0.36 -4.30 16.31
C ALA A 85 1.07 -4.00 16.77
N ALA A 86 2.08 -4.20 15.91
CA ALA A 86 3.47 -3.86 16.21
C ALA A 86 3.66 -2.35 16.43
N ARG A 87 3.08 -1.51 15.57
CA ARG A 87 3.12 -0.04 15.72
C ARG A 87 2.42 0.44 16.99
N ALA A 88 1.26 -0.15 17.32
CA ALA A 88 0.53 0.20 18.53
C ALA A 88 1.34 -0.14 19.80
N LEU A 89 2.03 -1.28 19.79
CA LEU A 89 2.92 -1.69 20.88
C LEU A 89 4.10 -0.72 21.03
N ASP A 90 4.74 -0.35 19.91
CA ASP A 90 5.87 0.57 19.89
C ASP A 90 5.48 1.97 20.39
N HIS A 91 4.36 2.53 19.90
CA HIS A 91 3.84 3.80 20.39
C HIS A 91 3.51 3.78 21.89
N ARG A 92 2.95 2.67 22.40
CA ARG A 92 2.71 2.53 23.85
C ARG A 92 4.01 2.46 24.64
N ALA A 93 4.99 1.70 24.16
CA ALA A 93 6.30 1.62 24.81
C ALA A 93 6.97 3.00 24.84
N GLU A 94 6.88 3.77 23.77
CA GLU A 94 7.43 5.12 23.70
C GLU A 94 6.72 6.09 24.65
N ALA A 95 5.39 6.10 24.66
CA ALA A 95 4.61 6.92 25.58
C ALA A 95 4.92 6.59 27.06
N LEU A 96 5.29 5.34 27.36
CA LEU A 96 5.74 4.94 28.70
C LEU A 96 7.12 5.47 29.03
N ARG A 97 8.07 5.37 28.09
CA ARG A 97 9.41 5.93 28.25
C ARG A 97 9.36 7.44 28.47
N GLU A 98 8.53 8.14 27.70
CA GLU A 98 8.33 9.58 27.84
C GLU A 98 7.62 9.95 29.14
N ALA A 99 6.61 9.20 29.58
CA ALA A 99 5.98 9.44 30.88
C ALA A 99 6.97 9.23 32.05
N ALA A 100 7.80 8.17 31.97
CA ALA A 100 8.81 7.87 32.97
C ALA A 100 9.93 8.91 33.04
N SER A 101 10.27 9.55 31.92
CA SER A 101 11.27 10.62 31.92
C SER A 101 10.74 11.92 32.53
N ARG A 102 9.42 12.16 32.48
CA ARG A 102 8.79 13.36 33.04
C ARG A 102 8.50 13.24 34.54
N ASP A 103 8.02 12.09 34.99
CA ASP A 103 7.73 11.82 36.40
C ASP A 103 8.09 10.36 36.77
N PRO A 104 9.32 10.12 37.25
CA PRO A 104 9.79 8.78 37.57
C PRO A 104 9.01 8.11 38.71
N THR A 105 8.52 8.89 39.68
CA THR A 105 7.84 8.37 40.87
C THR A 105 6.45 7.88 40.51
N LEU A 106 5.67 8.70 39.80
CA LEU A 106 4.36 8.29 39.29
C LEU A 106 4.48 7.13 38.29
N ALA A 107 5.51 7.14 37.45
CA ALA A 107 5.77 6.07 36.51
C ALA A 107 6.05 4.74 37.20
N ALA A 108 6.81 4.73 38.30
CA ALA A 108 7.08 3.55 39.11
C ALA A 108 5.79 2.98 39.75
N GLU A 109 4.88 3.85 40.21
CA GLU A 109 3.59 3.44 40.78
C GLU A 109 2.67 2.77 39.75
N VAL A 110 2.59 3.30 38.53
CA VAL A 110 1.72 2.75 37.49
C VAL A 110 2.39 1.63 36.66
N TRP A 111 3.71 1.46 36.77
CA TRP A 111 4.50 0.50 36.00
C TRP A 111 3.97 -0.93 36.05
N PRO A 112 3.58 -1.51 37.21
CA PRO A 112 3.10 -2.90 37.27
C PRO A 112 1.90 -3.13 36.34
N ARG A 113 0.91 -2.22 36.38
CA ARG A 113 -0.29 -2.30 35.55
C ARG A 113 0.03 -2.11 34.06
N ARG A 114 0.86 -1.12 33.74
CA ARG A 114 1.23 -0.82 32.35
C ARG A 114 2.12 -1.91 31.72
N ARG A 115 2.95 -2.59 32.52
CA ARG A 115 3.72 -3.77 32.11
C ARG A 115 2.81 -4.93 31.72
N ASP A 116 1.74 -5.17 32.48
CA ASP A 116 0.81 -6.25 32.18
C ASP A 116 -0.02 -5.97 30.91
N ASP A 117 -0.37 -4.71 30.66
CA ASP A 117 -0.96 -4.28 29.39
C ASP A 117 -0.03 -4.55 28.20
N LEU A 118 1.24 -4.15 28.29
CA LEU A 118 2.25 -4.43 27.26
C LEU A 118 2.43 -5.94 27.02
N ARG A 119 2.45 -6.74 28.08
CA ARG A 119 2.56 -8.21 27.96
C ARG A 119 1.37 -8.82 27.24
N ARG A 120 0.15 -8.35 27.53
CA ARG A 120 -1.07 -8.79 26.83
C ARG A 120 -1.03 -8.43 25.35
N ASP A 121 -0.61 -7.22 25.03
CA ASP A 121 -0.49 -6.78 23.64
C ASP A 121 0.60 -7.55 22.88
N ALA A 122 1.76 -7.79 23.51
CA ALA A 122 2.82 -8.63 22.94
C ALA A 122 2.37 -10.09 22.73
N ALA A 123 1.58 -10.66 23.65
CA ALA A 123 1.02 -12.00 23.51
C ALA A 123 0.04 -12.08 22.34
N ARG A 124 -0.82 -11.07 22.15
CA ARG A 124 -1.73 -10.96 21.00
C ARG A 124 -0.97 -10.86 19.68
N LEU A 125 0.10 -10.06 19.63
CA LEU A 125 0.95 -9.95 18.46
C LEU A 125 1.60 -11.30 18.10
N ARG A 126 2.12 -12.02 19.11
CA ARG A 126 2.70 -13.36 18.91
C ARG A 126 1.68 -14.37 18.41
N GLN A 127 0.44 -14.32 18.91
CA GLN A 127 -0.65 -15.17 18.43
C GLN A 127 -1.01 -14.87 16.97
N ALA A 128 -1.10 -13.59 16.60
CA ALA A 128 -1.34 -13.17 15.22
C ALA A 128 -0.22 -13.63 14.28
N LEU A 129 1.04 -13.55 14.71
CA LEU A 129 2.19 -14.06 13.95
C LEU A 129 2.11 -15.58 13.74
N HIS A 130 1.77 -16.36 14.78
CA HIS A 130 1.61 -17.80 14.63
C HIS A 130 0.47 -18.18 13.68
N GLN A 131 -0.64 -17.44 13.70
CA GLN A 131 -1.74 -17.65 12.76
C GLN A 131 -1.32 -17.36 11.32
N LEU A 132 -0.56 -16.30 11.09
CA LEU A 132 0.02 -15.95 9.79
C LEU A 132 0.95 -17.07 9.27
N LEU A 133 1.87 -17.54 10.12
CA LEU A 133 2.82 -18.60 9.76
C LEU A 133 2.12 -19.93 9.42
N ARG A 134 1.00 -20.23 10.09
CA ARG A 134 0.17 -21.40 9.74
C ARG A 134 -0.55 -21.23 8.41
N ALA A 135 -1.01 -20.03 8.10
CA ALA A 135 -1.68 -19.74 6.83
C ALA A 135 -0.72 -19.71 5.61
N LEU A 136 0.59 -19.70 5.86
CA LEU A 136 1.65 -19.76 4.86
C LEU A 136 2.13 -21.18 4.52
N ARG A 137 1.72 -22.19 5.30
CA ARG A 137 2.01 -23.60 5.07
C ARG A 137 0.87 -24.25 4.29
#